data_AF-A0A3C1VNP2-F1
#
_entry.id   AF-A0A3C1VNP2-F1
#
_cell.length_a   1.000
_cell.length_b   1.000
_cell.length_c   1.000
_cell.angle_alpha   90.00
_cell.angle_beta   90.00
_cell.angle_gamma   90.00
#
_symmetry.space_group_name_H-M   'P 1'
#
loop_
_entity.id
_entity.type
_entity.pdbx_description
1 polymer ?
#
loop_
_entity_poly.entity_id
_entity_poly.type
_entity_poly.pdbx_seq_one_letter_code
_entity_poly.pdbx_strand_id
1 'polypeptide(L)'
;MNMGNGNLLRESAMKLKRWKAAAISPDSRFKQVLVTTITLLLLQAGANAQPASTLSEVRELYQQYTPENFDDGGAVSHYVWKNFVSFFPHATIARTSAIRELEVQANPALADFEVNAGQDTTRFDDYVMSSPFVDGVIVMVGGKVVYEAYPNMQPYDRHLGWSVTKVVVSTALAALEDQGMVEVDAPIEQYLPDLADTEWVGISLRDIVNMSSGIDCQDSDGYQNTETCIYRYEESLGLTAPVNPPQSTLDTLRGMRQHRPAGEKYEYVSADTFVTGLVIETITGRPLWLPPL
;
A
#
# COMPACT_ATOMS: atom_id res chain seq x y z
N MET A 1 -24.64 -64.98 31.32
CA MET A 1 -23.18 -65.02 31.55
C MET A 1 -22.57 -64.00 30.60
N ASN A 2 -22.48 -62.72 30.98
CA ASN A 2 -21.46 -62.10 31.82
C ASN A 2 -20.06 -62.08 31.18
N MET A 3 -19.61 -60.84 30.92
CA MET A 3 -18.25 -60.28 30.99
C MET A 3 -17.72 -59.69 29.69
N GLY A 4 -17.41 -58.38 29.71
CA GLY A 4 -16.52 -57.80 28.69
C GLY A 4 -16.45 -56.30 28.49
N ASN A 5 -17.28 -55.44 29.10
CA ASN A 5 -17.25 -53.97 28.83
C ASN A 5 -16.87 -53.07 30.02
N GLY A 6 -16.23 -53.64 31.06
CA GLY A 6 -15.86 -52.91 32.28
C GLY A 6 -14.50 -52.19 32.26
N ASN A 7 -13.61 -52.47 31.30
CA ASN A 7 -12.21 -51.99 31.37
C ASN A 7 -11.91 -50.73 30.54
N LEU A 8 -12.64 -50.45 29.46
CA LEU A 8 -12.36 -49.28 28.60
C LEU A 8 -12.88 -47.95 29.17
N LEU A 9 -13.92 -47.97 30.01
CA LEU A 9 -14.44 -46.76 30.67
C LEU A 9 -13.65 -46.38 31.93
N ARG A 10 -12.92 -47.32 32.56
CA ARG A 10 -12.07 -47.04 33.72
C ARG A 10 -10.74 -46.39 33.35
N GLU A 11 -10.16 -46.70 32.19
CA GLU A 11 -8.91 -46.06 31.74
C GLU A 11 -9.12 -44.60 31.29
N SER A 12 -10.25 -44.30 30.64
CA SER A 12 -10.59 -42.94 30.20
C SER A 12 -10.91 -41.99 31.36
N ALA A 13 -11.56 -42.48 32.43
CA ALA A 13 -11.81 -41.71 33.64
C ALA A 13 -10.54 -41.46 34.49
N MET A 14 -9.55 -42.36 34.43
CA MET A 14 -8.26 -42.19 35.12
C MET A 14 -7.34 -41.19 34.38
N LYS A 15 -7.40 -41.11 33.04
CA LYS A 15 -6.67 -40.10 32.25
C LYS A 15 -7.24 -38.69 32.43
N LEU A 16 -8.57 -38.53 32.53
CA LEU A 16 -9.18 -37.21 32.81
C LEU A 16 -8.95 -36.73 34.25
N LYS A 17 -8.86 -37.64 35.24
CA LYS A 17 -8.48 -37.25 36.62
C LYS A 17 -7.01 -36.86 36.75
N ARG A 18 -6.11 -37.39 35.91
CA ARG A 18 -4.70 -36.98 35.87
C ARG A 18 -4.48 -35.58 35.29
N TRP A 19 -5.34 -35.11 34.39
CA TRP A 19 -5.27 -33.75 33.85
C TRP A 19 -5.85 -32.67 34.79
N LYS A 20 -6.75 -33.02 35.70
CA LYS A 20 -7.25 -32.08 36.74
C LYS A 20 -6.36 -31.95 37.98
N ALA A 21 -5.27 -32.72 38.07
CA ALA A 21 -4.32 -32.66 39.19
C ALA A 21 -2.94 -32.07 38.82
N ALA A 22 -2.76 -31.64 37.57
CA ALA A 22 -1.64 -30.78 37.18
C ALA A 22 -2.10 -29.31 37.14
N ALA A 23 -2.80 -28.88 38.19
CA ALA A 23 -2.84 -27.47 38.54
C ALA A 23 -1.42 -27.12 39.00
N ILE A 24 -0.60 -26.64 38.06
CA ILE A 24 0.63 -25.92 38.37
C ILE A 24 0.17 -24.79 39.29
N SER A 25 0.44 -24.94 40.59
CA SER A 25 0.41 -23.80 41.51
C SER A 25 1.29 -22.74 40.86
N PRO A 26 0.75 -21.56 40.52
CA PRO A 26 1.56 -20.54 39.88
C PRO A 26 2.57 -20.08 40.93
N ASP A 27 3.80 -20.58 40.81
CA ASP A 27 4.91 -20.15 41.64
C ASP A 27 4.98 -18.62 41.54
N SER A 28 5.12 -17.95 42.68
CA SER A 28 5.11 -16.49 42.80
C SER A 28 6.10 -15.83 41.83
N ARG A 29 7.18 -16.54 41.49
CA ARG A 29 8.20 -16.13 40.50
C ARG A 29 7.67 -16.11 39.07
N PHE A 30 6.75 -17.00 38.68
CA PHE A 30 6.18 -17.01 37.33
C PHE A 30 5.18 -15.87 37.16
N LYS A 31 4.38 -15.57 38.20
CA LYS A 31 3.54 -14.37 38.23
C LYS A 31 4.37 -13.09 38.25
N GLN A 32 5.45 -13.05 39.04
CA GLN A 32 6.37 -11.91 39.05
C GLN A 32 7.06 -11.74 37.70
N VAL A 33 7.62 -12.78 37.09
CA VAL A 33 8.26 -12.69 35.76
C VAL A 33 7.26 -12.30 34.67
N LEU A 34 6.02 -12.81 34.71
CA LEU A 34 4.98 -12.43 33.74
C LEU A 34 4.56 -10.96 33.93
N VAL A 35 4.34 -10.53 35.17
CA VAL A 35 4.00 -9.13 35.50
C VAL A 35 5.18 -8.20 35.17
N THR A 36 6.42 -8.57 35.49
CA THR A 36 7.61 -7.77 35.20
C THR A 36 7.89 -7.69 33.70
N THR A 37 7.65 -8.76 32.93
CA THR A 37 7.77 -8.73 31.45
C THR A 37 6.67 -7.86 30.81
N ILE A 38 5.42 -7.96 31.28
CA ILE A 38 4.33 -7.08 30.83
C ILE A 38 4.59 -5.61 31.21
N THR A 39 5.12 -5.36 32.41
CA THR A 39 5.44 -4.01 32.88
C THR A 39 6.65 -3.42 32.13
N LEU A 40 7.66 -4.23 31.79
CA LEU A 40 8.78 -3.77 30.94
C LEU A 40 8.36 -3.51 29.49
N LEU A 41 7.44 -4.29 28.93
CA LEU A 41 6.83 -4.03 27.62
C LEU A 41 6.04 -2.71 27.60
N LEU A 42 5.39 -2.35 28.72
CA LEU A 42 4.68 -1.07 28.88
C LEU A 42 5.60 0.13 29.14
N LEU A 43 6.78 -0.09 29.74
CA LEU A 43 7.75 0.97 30.05
C LEU A 43 8.74 1.30 28.92
N GLN A 44 8.80 0.48 27.86
CA GLN A 44 9.58 0.78 26.65
C GLN A 44 8.82 1.59 25.60
N ALA A 45 7.55 1.92 25.84
CA ALA A 45 6.86 2.95 25.08
C ALA A 45 7.48 4.31 25.43
N GLY A 46 8.52 4.68 24.68
CA GLY A 46 9.25 5.92 24.81
C GLY A 46 8.33 7.14 24.75
N ALA A 47 8.78 8.22 25.37
CA ALA A 47 8.05 9.44 25.69
C ALA A 47 7.56 10.30 24.49
N ASN A 48 7.39 9.72 23.30
CA ASN A 48 6.84 10.36 22.10
C ASN A 48 5.90 9.42 21.30
N ALA A 49 5.44 8.31 21.88
CA ALA A 49 4.45 7.48 21.22
C ALA A 49 3.11 8.26 21.15
N GLN A 50 2.65 8.54 19.93
CA GLN A 50 1.27 9.01 19.74
C GLN A 50 0.30 8.09 20.48
N PRO A 51 -0.81 8.63 21.03
CA PRO A 51 -1.86 7.79 21.56
C PRO A 51 -2.37 6.89 20.43
N ALA A 52 -2.11 5.58 20.55
CA ALA A 52 -2.65 4.60 19.63
C ALA A 52 -4.18 4.74 19.59
N SER A 53 -4.77 4.66 18.39
CA SER A 53 -6.22 4.65 18.24
C SER A 53 -6.83 3.60 19.16
N THR A 54 -7.91 3.98 19.85
CA THR A 54 -8.63 3.06 20.72
C THR A 54 -9.28 1.96 19.89
N LEU A 55 -9.51 0.79 20.52
CA LEU A 55 -10.20 -0.32 19.86
C LEU A 55 -11.59 0.08 19.36
N SER A 56 -12.28 0.98 20.06
CA SER A 56 -13.60 1.48 19.66
C SER A 56 -13.52 2.32 18.39
N GLU A 57 -12.58 3.27 18.32
CA GLU A 57 -12.34 4.10 17.13
C GLU A 57 -12.00 3.24 15.90
N VAL A 58 -11.08 2.28 16.07
CA VAL A 58 -10.71 1.37 14.97
C VAL A 58 -11.94 0.60 14.48
N ARG A 59 -12.77 0.06 15.39
CA ARG A 59 -13.99 -0.66 15.00
C ARG A 59 -15.00 0.23 14.29
N GLU A 60 -15.17 1.46 14.75
CA GLU A 60 -16.04 2.44 14.10
C GLU A 60 -15.55 2.76 12.69
N LEU A 61 -14.23 2.89 12.47
CA LEU A 61 -13.65 3.11 11.15
C LEU A 61 -13.88 1.91 10.22
N TYR A 62 -13.69 0.68 10.71
CA TYR A 62 -14.02 -0.53 9.95
C TYR A 62 -15.51 -0.65 9.60
N GLN A 63 -16.40 -0.20 10.48
CA GLN A 63 -17.84 -0.21 10.22
C GLN A 63 -18.29 0.87 9.23
N GLN A 64 -17.55 1.98 9.16
CA GLN A 64 -17.82 3.08 8.23
C GLN A 64 -17.20 2.88 6.85
N TYR A 65 -16.15 2.07 6.75
CA TYR A 65 -15.51 1.77 5.48
C TYR A 65 -16.49 1.18 4.47
N THR A 66 -16.47 1.75 3.26
CA THR A 66 -17.08 1.17 2.07
C THR A 66 -16.10 1.32 0.89
N PRO A 67 -16.22 0.50 -0.17
CA PRO A 67 -15.39 0.67 -1.37
C PRO A 67 -15.50 2.06 -2.02
N GLU A 68 -16.60 2.79 -1.79
CA GLU A 68 -16.82 4.14 -2.32
C GLU A 68 -16.07 5.24 -1.57
N ASN A 69 -15.72 5.03 -0.28
CA ASN A 69 -15.23 6.12 0.59
C ASN A 69 -13.76 5.98 1.01
N PHE A 70 -13.04 5.02 0.42
CA PHE A 70 -11.65 4.76 0.78
C PHE A 70 -10.72 5.94 0.41
N ASP A 71 -11.13 6.81 -0.50
CA ASP A 71 -10.37 7.95 -1.03
C ASP A 71 -11.07 9.32 -0.90
N ASP A 72 -12.28 9.38 -0.32
CA ASP A 72 -13.05 10.62 -0.07
C ASP A 72 -12.35 11.64 0.86
N GLY A 73 -11.34 11.20 1.59
CA GLY A 73 -10.66 11.96 2.63
C GLY A 73 -11.29 11.79 4.01
N GLY A 74 -10.69 12.44 5.01
CA GLY A 74 -11.11 12.30 6.41
C GLY A 74 -10.60 11.01 7.06
N ALA A 75 -11.20 10.66 8.21
CA ALA A 75 -10.64 9.64 9.10
C ALA A 75 -10.66 8.22 8.52
N VAL A 76 -11.68 7.88 7.73
CA VAL A 76 -11.80 6.56 7.09
C VAL A 76 -10.68 6.37 6.07
N SER A 77 -10.58 7.27 5.09
CA SER A 77 -9.52 7.22 4.07
C SER A 77 -8.13 7.22 4.71
N HIS A 78 -7.90 8.10 5.70
CA HIS A 78 -6.63 8.17 6.44
C HIS A 78 -6.27 6.84 7.12
N TYR A 79 -7.24 6.19 7.76
CA TYR A 79 -7.02 4.89 8.39
C TYR A 79 -6.73 3.80 7.35
N VAL A 80 -7.50 3.78 6.25
CA VAL A 80 -7.31 2.82 5.15
C VAL A 80 -5.94 2.98 4.51
N TRP A 81 -5.46 4.20 4.26
CA TRP A 81 -4.17 4.43 3.61
C TRP A 81 -2.97 3.93 4.43
N LYS A 82 -3.08 3.93 5.76
CA LYS A 82 -2.07 3.33 6.67
C LYS A 82 -2.24 1.84 6.87
N ASN A 83 -3.42 1.29 6.59
CA ASN A 83 -3.78 -0.10 6.85
C ASN A 83 -4.23 -0.83 5.58
N PHE A 84 -3.77 -0.39 4.41
CA PHE A 84 -4.32 -0.77 3.09
C PHE A 84 -4.38 -2.29 2.88
N VAL A 85 -3.37 -3.00 3.38
CA VAL A 85 -3.27 -4.48 3.34
C VAL A 85 -4.43 -5.22 4.04
N SER A 86 -5.17 -4.52 4.90
CA SER A 86 -6.33 -5.09 5.60
C SER A 86 -7.62 -4.98 4.79
N PHE A 87 -7.64 -4.15 3.75
CA PHE A 87 -8.84 -3.83 2.97
C PHE A 87 -8.76 -4.35 1.53
N PHE A 88 -7.55 -4.42 0.95
CA PHE A 88 -7.36 -4.76 -0.45
C PHE A 88 -6.46 -6.00 -0.65
N PRO A 89 -6.73 -6.81 -1.69
CA PRO A 89 -5.78 -7.83 -2.16
C PRO A 89 -4.42 -7.19 -2.44
N HIS A 90 -3.36 -7.86 -2.00
CA HIS A 90 -2.01 -7.32 -2.13
C HIS A 90 -0.97 -8.43 -2.25
N ALA A 91 0.13 -8.10 -2.91
CA ALA A 91 1.36 -8.89 -2.88
C ALA A 91 2.40 -8.16 -2.01
N THR A 92 3.25 -8.93 -1.33
CA THR A 92 4.38 -8.35 -0.60
C THR A 92 5.61 -8.30 -1.49
N ILE A 93 6.11 -7.09 -1.77
CA ILE A 93 7.46 -6.91 -2.31
C ILE A 93 8.44 -7.19 -1.18
N ALA A 94 8.99 -8.40 -1.16
CA ALA A 94 9.92 -8.83 -0.13
C ALA A 94 11.27 -8.12 -0.29
N ARG A 95 11.82 -7.68 0.84
CA ARG A 95 13.21 -7.27 0.94
C ARG A 95 14.12 -8.46 0.61
N THR A 96 15.08 -8.29 -0.30
CA THR A 96 15.99 -9.37 -0.74
C THR A 96 17.42 -9.23 -0.22
N SER A 97 17.77 -8.12 0.42
CA SER A 97 19.13 -7.80 0.89
C SER A 97 19.16 -7.37 2.36
N ALA A 98 20.34 -7.28 2.98
CA ALA A 98 20.49 -6.85 4.38
C ALA A 98 20.05 -5.40 4.61
N ILE A 99 19.57 -5.07 5.83
CA ILE A 99 19.22 -3.69 6.25
C ILE A 99 20.47 -2.82 6.17
N ARG A 100 20.38 -1.75 5.37
CA ARG A 100 21.31 -0.62 5.44
C ARG A 100 20.65 0.43 6.30
N GLU A 101 21.16 0.59 7.52
CA GLU A 101 20.77 1.71 8.38
C GLU A 101 21.23 3.02 7.75
N LEU A 102 20.35 4.01 7.76
CA LEU A 102 20.69 5.36 7.32
C LEU A 102 21.39 6.10 8.47
N GLU A 103 22.47 6.80 8.16
CA GLU A 103 23.14 7.64 9.16
C GLU A 103 22.23 8.82 9.52
N VAL A 104 22.00 9.03 10.81
CA VAL A 104 21.24 10.17 11.33
C VAL A 104 22.21 11.28 11.70
N GLN A 105 22.04 12.44 11.07
CA GLN A 105 22.76 13.66 11.37
C GLN A 105 21.75 14.81 11.48
N ALA A 106 21.01 14.82 12.59
CA ALA A 106 19.96 15.80 12.84
C ALA A 106 20.47 17.24 12.65
N ASN A 107 19.67 18.06 11.97
CA ASN A 107 19.93 19.47 11.75
C ASN A 107 18.83 20.31 12.43
N PRO A 108 19.03 20.76 13.68
CA PRO A 108 18.04 21.57 14.40
C PRO A 108 17.60 22.83 13.65
N ALA A 109 18.50 23.42 12.85
CA ALA A 109 18.17 24.60 12.06
C ALA A 109 17.08 24.33 11.00
N LEU A 110 16.89 23.07 10.58
CA LEU A 110 15.79 22.68 9.70
C LEU A 110 14.46 22.63 10.47
N ALA A 111 14.45 22.10 11.70
CA ALA A 111 13.28 22.10 12.57
C ALA A 111 12.81 23.53 12.88
N ASP A 112 13.76 24.44 13.12
CA ASP A 112 13.50 25.86 13.38
C ASP A 112 13.30 26.70 12.12
N PHE A 113 13.43 26.11 10.93
CA PHE A 113 13.31 26.84 9.67
C PHE A 113 11.90 27.39 9.51
N GLU A 114 11.80 28.66 9.13
CA GLU A 114 10.51 29.33 8.96
C GLU A 114 9.87 28.94 7.62
N VAL A 115 8.64 28.41 7.67
CA VAL A 115 7.85 28.02 6.50
C VAL A 115 6.54 28.79 6.44
N ASN A 116 6.07 29.03 5.22
CA ASN A 116 4.76 29.61 4.97
C ASN A 116 3.72 28.49 4.87
N ALA A 117 2.76 28.47 5.79
CA ALA A 117 1.64 27.55 5.82
C ALA A 117 0.35 28.33 5.48
N GLY A 118 0.14 28.57 4.19
CA GLY A 118 -0.97 29.43 3.73
C GLY A 118 -0.69 30.91 4.00
N GLN A 119 -1.49 31.54 4.87
CA GLN A 119 -1.31 32.94 5.27
C GLN A 119 -0.48 33.09 6.56
N ASP A 120 -0.22 31.98 7.25
CA ASP A 120 0.55 31.97 8.49
C ASP A 120 2.00 31.57 8.23
N THR A 121 2.86 32.01 9.13
CA THR A 121 4.28 31.69 9.14
C THR A 121 4.58 30.92 10.44
N THR A 122 5.25 29.78 10.33
CA THR A 122 5.52 28.88 11.45
C THR A 122 6.87 28.18 11.31
N ARG A 123 7.38 27.56 12.37
CA ARG A 123 8.55 26.68 12.28
C ARG A 123 8.17 25.40 11.52
N PHE A 124 9.10 24.87 10.76
CA PHE A 124 8.89 23.64 9.99
C PHE A 124 8.49 22.46 10.89
N ASP A 125 9.12 22.33 12.05
CA ASP A 125 8.77 21.31 13.04
C ASP A 125 7.33 21.48 13.53
N ASP A 126 6.92 22.71 13.86
CA ASP A 126 5.56 23.00 14.31
C ASP A 126 4.53 22.73 13.19
N TYR A 127 4.85 23.04 11.93
CA TYR A 127 4.02 22.70 10.77
C TYR A 127 3.83 21.19 10.63
N VAL A 128 4.92 20.42 10.70
CA VAL A 128 4.86 18.96 10.59
C VAL A 128 4.09 18.37 11.76
N MET A 129 4.47 18.71 13.00
CA MET A 129 3.96 18.09 14.21
C MET A 129 2.51 18.44 14.54
N SER A 130 1.99 19.58 14.07
CA SER A 130 0.61 20.01 14.32
C SER A 130 -0.37 19.68 13.19
N SER A 131 0.12 19.28 12.01
CA SER A 131 -0.74 19.02 10.86
C SER A 131 -1.44 17.65 10.99
N PRO A 132 -2.78 17.59 10.92
CA PRO A 132 -3.49 16.32 10.87
C PRO A 132 -3.35 15.60 9.51
N PHE A 133 -2.75 16.26 8.51
CA PHE A 133 -2.60 15.75 7.13
C PHE A 133 -1.19 15.25 6.82
N VAL A 134 -0.26 15.37 7.76
CA VAL A 134 1.11 14.88 7.61
C VAL A 134 1.25 13.61 8.44
N ASP A 135 1.44 12.46 7.80
CA ASP A 135 1.66 11.21 8.54
C ASP A 135 3.10 11.07 9.00
N GLY A 136 4.03 11.26 8.08
CA GLY A 136 5.46 11.19 8.33
C GLY A 136 6.25 12.02 7.33
N VAL A 137 7.39 12.52 7.76
CA VAL A 137 8.32 13.31 6.97
C VAL A 137 9.73 12.82 7.25
N ILE A 138 10.49 12.59 6.19
CA ILE A 138 11.93 12.35 6.25
C ILE A 138 12.62 13.33 5.29
N VAL A 139 13.66 14.00 5.77
CA VAL A 139 14.52 14.86 4.96
C VAL A 139 15.93 14.31 4.99
N MET A 140 16.52 14.11 3.81
CA MET A 140 17.86 13.56 3.67
C MET A 140 18.77 14.52 2.91
N VAL A 141 20.01 14.68 3.39
CA VAL A 141 21.06 15.46 2.72
C VAL A 141 22.33 14.63 2.66
N GLY A 142 22.89 14.43 1.47
CA GLY A 142 24.12 13.65 1.29
C GLY A 142 23.99 12.19 1.76
N GLY A 143 22.79 11.60 1.68
CA GLY A 143 22.53 10.23 2.12
C GLY A 143 22.33 10.06 3.64
N LYS A 144 22.25 11.16 4.39
CA LYS A 144 22.02 11.17 5.84
C LYS A 144 20.66 11.76 6.18
N VAL A 145 20.00 11.21 7.19
CA VAL A 145 18.73 11.74 7.70
C VAL A 145 19.02 12.97 8.55
N VAL A 146 18.52 14.13 8.13
CA VAL A 146 18.72 15.41 8.82
C VAL A 146 17.49 15.88 9.60
N TYR A 147 16.32 15.34 9.26
CA TYR A 147 15.07 15.52 9.99
C TYR A 147 14.17 14.32 9.69
N GLU A 148 13.49 13.82 10.72
CA GLU A 148 12.55 12.72 10.61
C GLU A 148 11.51 12.84 11.72
N ALA A 149 10.23 12.82 11.36
CA ALA A 149 9.12 12.92 12.30
C ALA A 149 7.91 12.17 11.76
N TYR A 150 7.14 11.56 12.67
CA TYR A 150 5.95 10.77 12.34
C TYR A 150 4.77 11.21 13.22
N PRO A 151 4.19 12.38 12.94
CA PRO A 151 3.18 12.94 13.82
C PRO A 151 1.82 12.26 13.73
N ASN A 152 1.53 11.46 12.70
CA ASN A 152 0.28 10.69 12.58
C ASN A 152 0.46 9.19 12.20
N MET A 153 1.68 8.66 12.23
CA MET A 153 1.98 7.24 12.02
C MET A 153 3.16 6.79 12.88
N GLN A 154 3.47 5.49 12.88
CA GLN A 154 4.71 4.98 13.47
C GLN A 154 5.82 4.89 12.41
N PRO A 155 7.12 4.97 12.81
CA PRO A 155 8.25 4.86 11.88
C PRO A 155 8.30 3.56 11.07
N TYR A 156 7.63 2.50 11.54
CA TYR A 156 7.59 1.19 10.89
C TYR A 156 6.30 0.94 10.12
N ASP A 157 5.32 1.86 10.18
CA ASP A 157 4.07 1.72 9.46
C ASP A 157 4.30 1.86 7.95
N ARG A 158 3.47 1.18 7.17
CA ARG A 158 3.41 1.40 5.71
C ARG A 158 2.33 2.41 5.41
N HIS A 159 2.54 3.19 4.36
CA HIS A 159 1.55 4.13 3.85
C HIS A 159 1.26 3.85 2.38
N LEU A 160 0.01 4.01 1.95
CA LEU A 160 -0.36 3.99 0.54
C LEU A 160 0.45 5.05 -0.22
N GLY A 161 1.24 4.60 -1.20
CA GLY A 161 2.14 5.47 -1.96
C GLY A 161 1.45 6.22 -3.11
N TRP A 162 0.18 5.88 -3.41
CA TRP A 162 -0.57 6.45 -4.53
C TRP A 162 0.28 6.48 -5.81
N SER A 163 0.22 7.58 -6.55
CA SER A 163 0.95 7.79 -7.79
C SER A 163 2.47 7.92 -7.64
N VAL A 164 3.03 8.01 -6.42
CA VAL A 164 4.49 7.88 -6.24
C VAL A 164 4.96 6.51 -6.73
N THR A 165 4.10 5.49 -6.70
CA THR A 165 4.40 4.14 -7.25
C THR A 165 4.85 4.17 -8.71
N LYS A 166 4.39 5.13 -9.52
CA LYS A 166 4.72 5.23 -10.95
C LYS A 166 6.23 5.38 -11.21
N VAL A 167 6.96 6.06 -10.30
CA VAL A 167 8.42 6.18 -10.44
C VAL A 167 9.14 4.86 -10.23
N VAL A 168 8.59 3.97 -9.40
CA VAL A 168 9.16 2.63 -9.18
C VAL A 168 8.99 1.77 -10.42
N VAL A 169 7.80 1.79 -11.03
CA VAL A 169 7.51 1.07 -12.29
C VAL A 169 8.39 1.59 -13.43
N SER A 170 8.48 2.91 -13.59
CA SER A 170 9.31 3.54 -14.63
C SER A 170 10.80 3.26 -14.45
N THR A 171 11.29 3.23 -13.20
CA THR A 171 12.68 2.88 -12.90
C THR A 171 12.97 1.41 -13.22
N ALA A 172 12.03 0.50 -12.96
CA ALA A 172 12.17 -0.90 -13.33
C ALA A 172 12.24 -1.07 -14.85
N LEU A 173 11.40 -0.34 -15.61
CA LEU A 173 11.49 -0.33 -17.08
C LEU A 173 12.83 0.19 -17.57
N ALA A 174 13.30 1.33 -17.04
CA ALA A 174 14.59 1.91 -17.43
C ALA A 174 15.76 0.95 -17.16
N ALA A 175 15.71 0.18 -16.06
CA ALA A 175 16.71 -0.85 -15.78
C ALA A 175 16.67 -2.01 -16.78
N LEU A 176 15.50 -2.37 -17.31
CA LEU A 176 15.37 -3.37 -18.38
C LEU A 176 15.84 -2.81 -19.72
N GLU A 177 15.62 -1.52 -19.99
CA GLU A 177 16.10 -0.83 -21.20
C GLU A 177 17.64 -0.81 -21.21
N ASP A 178 18.27 -0.43 -20.10
CA ASP A 178 19.73 -0.44 -19.93
C ASP A 178 20.33 -1.85 -20.12
N GLN A 179 19.57 -2.90 -19.80
CA GLN A 179 19.94 -4.30 -20.04
C GLN A 179 19.70 -4.78 -21.49
N GLY A 180 19.15 -3.93 -22.36
CA GLY A 180 18.79 -4.27 -23.74
C GLY A 180 17.62 -5.25 -23.84
N MET A 181 16.78 -5.33 -22.81
CA MET A 181 15.62 -6.24 -22.76
C MET A 181 14.34 -5.61 -23.30
N VAL A 182 14.31 -4.28 -23.47
CA VAL A 182 13.18 -3.53 -24.00
C VAL A 182 13.66 -2.38 -24.86
N GLU A 183 12.99 -2.18 -25.99
CA GLU A 183 13.14 -1.03 -26.88
C GLU A 183 11.96 -0.09 -26.62
N VAL A 184 12.18 1.07 -25.97
CA VAL A 184 11.08 1.96 -25.58
C VAL A 184 10.46 2.71 -26.77
N ASP A 185 11.17 2.81 -27.90
CA ASP A 185 10.62 3.38 -29.13
C ASP A 185 9.76 2.37 -29.92
N ALA A 186 9.70 1.11 -29.48
CA ALA A 186 8.83 0.12 -30.10
C ALA A 186 7.36 0.38 -29.76
N PRO A 187 6.44 0.05 -30.68
CA PRO A 187 5.01 0.17 -30.44
C PRO A 187 4.53 -0.89 -29.45
N ILE A 188 3.50 -0.56 -28.67
CA ILE A 188 3.10 -1.37 -27.50
C ILE A 188 2.66 -2.80 -27.85
N GLU A 189 2.07 -3.00 -29.03
CA GLU A 189 1.62 -4.33 -29.49
C GLU A 189 2.77 -5.33 -29.68
N GLN A 190 4.01 -4.85 -29.78
CA GLN A 190 5.20 -5.72 -29.78
C GLN A 190 5.33 -6.49 -28.46
N TYR A 191 4.92 -5.88 -27.35
CA TYR A 191 5.00 -6.46 -26.00
C TYR A 191 3.65 -6.98 -25.50
N LEU A 192 2.56 -6.36 -25.93
CA LEU A 192 1.20 -6.68 -25.49
C LEU A 192 0.32 -6.97 -26.73
N PRO A 193 0.40 -8.18 -27.31
CA PRO A 193 -0.36 -8.52 -28.52
C PRO A 193 -1.88 -8.44 -28.32
N ASP A 194 -2.36 -8.57 -27.07
CA ASP A 194 -3.76 -8.37 -26.70
C ASP A 194 -4.23 -6.91 -26.82
N LEU A 195 -3.36 -5.97 -27.20
CA LEU A 195 -3.73 -4.58 -27.48
C LEU A 195 -3.60 -4.22 -28.97
N ALA A 196 -3.21 -5.16 -29.84
CA ALA A 196 -2.90 -4.92 -31.25
C ALA A 196 -4.11 -4.49 -32.11
N ASP A 197 -5.33 -4.80 -31.69
CA ASP A 197 -6.59 -4.48 -32.38
C ASP A 197 -7.38 -3.36 -31.68
N THR A 198 -6.70 -2.55 -30.86
CA THR A 198 -7.30 -1.51 -30.02
C THR A 198 -6.74 -0.13 -30.36
N GLU A 199 -7.23 0.92 -29.71
CA GLU A 199 -6.68 2.28 -29.86
C GLU A 199 -5.30 2.44 -29.19
N TRP A 200 -4.75 1.40 -28.56
CA TRP A 200 -3.36 1.43 -28.11
C TRP A 200 -2.35 1.15 -29.23
N VAL A 201 -2.81 0.59 -30.36
CA VAL A 201 -1.92 0.16 -31.45
C VAL A 201 -1.04 1.30 -31.96
N GLY A 202 0.24 1.03 -32.14
CA GLY A 202 1.21 1.98 -32.67
C GLY A 202 1.67 3.06 -31.68
N ILE A 203 1.10 3.17 -30.48
CA ILE A 203 1.63 4.04 -29.42
C ILE A 203 2.97 3.47 -28.98
N SER A 204 4.03 4.29 -29.00
CA SER A 204 5.34 3.86 -28.51
C SER A 204 5.32 3.71 -26.98
N LEU A 205 6.12 2.77 -26.46
CA LEU A 205 6.27 2.65 -25.01
C LEU A 205 6.84 3.94 -24.38
N ARG A 206 7.67 4.68 -25.13
CA ARG A 206 8.18 6.00 -24.74
C ARG A 206 7.04 7.00 -24.52
N ASP A 207 6.07 7.06 -25.42
CA ASP A 207 4.95 7.99 -25.29
C ASP A 207 4.06 7.64 -24.10
N ILE A 208 3.86 6.34 -23.82
CA ILE A 208 3.12 5.84 -22.65
C ILE A 208 3.82 6.26 -21.35
N VAL A 209 5.12 5.97 -21.21
CA VAL A 209 5.87 6.26 -19.98
C VAL A 209 6.00 7.78 -19.74
N ASN A 210 5.97 8.58 -20.81
CA ASN A 210 5.95 10.04 -20.75
C ASN A 210 4.55 10.63 -20.52
N MET A 211 3.52 9.82 -20.29
CA MET A 211 2.13 10.27 -20.11
C MET A 211 1.65 11.09 -21.31
N SER A 212 1.93 10.59 -22.51
CA SER A 212 1.60 11.24 -23.78
C SER A 212 0.99 10.24 -24.78
N SER A 213 0.32 9.20 -24.27
CA SER A 213 -0.33 8.17 -25.08
C SER A 213 -1.46 8.70 -25.95
N GLY A 214 -2.13 9.78 -25.51
CA GLY A 214 -3.32 10.32 -26.17
C GLY A 214 -4.61 9.56 -25.87
N ILE A 215 -4.57 8.65 -24.90
CA ILE A 215 -5.73 7.88 -24.43
C ILE A 215 -6.67 8.79 -23.60
N ASP A 216 -7.96 8.69 -23.90
CA ASP A 216 -9.07 9.43 -23.28
C ASP A 216 -9.47 8.78 -21.95
N CYS A 217 -8.57 8.90 -20.97
CA CYS A 217 -8.74 8.34 -19.63
C CYS A 217 -7.99 9.17 -18.59
N GLN A 218 -8.13 10.49 -18.65
CA GLN A 218 -7.35 11.38 -17.79
C GLN A 218 -7.82 11.25 -16.34
N ASP A 219 -6.87 11.19 -15.42
CA ASP A 219 -7.16 11.14 -13.99
C ASP A 219 -7.96 12.38 -13.53
N SER A 220 -7.78 13.52 -14.22
CA SER A 220 -8.51 14.76 -13.96
C SER A 220 -10.01 14.70 -14.30
N ASP A 221 -10.47 13.66 -15.00
CA ASP A 221 -11.89 13.48 -15.32
C ASP A 221 -12.72 13.13 -14.07
N GLY A 222 -12.04 12.67 -13.01
CA GLY A 222 -12.58 12.53 -11.65
C GLY A 222 -12.85 11.09 -11.23
N TYR A 223 -12.28 10.70 -10.10
CA TYR A 223 -12.34 9.35 -9.54
C TYR A 223 -13.70 8.97 -8.92
N GLN A 224 -14.58 9.95 -8.70
CA GLN A 224 -15.88 9.75 -8.05
C GLN A 224 -17.04 9.70 -9.06
N ASN A 225 -16.80 10.05 -10.32
CA ASN A 225 -17.82 9.98 -11.36
C ASN A 225 -17.78 8.60 -12.02
N THR A 226 -18.81 7.79 -11.74
CA THR A 226 -18.97 6.39 -12.16
C THR A 226 -19.00 6.18 -13.68
N GLU A 227 -19.21 7.25 -14.45
CA GLU A 227 -19.24 7.22 -15.92
C GLU A 227 -17.86 7.47 -16.56
N THR A 228 -16.90 7.99 -15.80
CA THR A 228 -15.56 8.31 -16.33
C THR A 228 -14.74 7.06 -16.60
N CYS A 229 -13.79 7.17 -17.53
CA CYS A 229 -12.87 6.09 -17.81
C CYS A 229 -12.02 5.72 -16.58
N ILE A 230 -11.53 6.72 -15.83
CA ILE A 230 -10.68 6.48 -14.66
C ILE A 230 -11.43 5.71 -13.55
N TYR A 231 -12.69 6.03 -13.28
CA TYR A 231 -13.52 5.27 -12.33
C TYR A 231 -13.64 3.80 -12.79
N ARG A 232 -14.01 3.58 -14.05
CA ARG A 232 -14.16 2.23 -14.61
C ARG A 232 -12.87 1.42 -14.56
N TYR A 233 -11.74 2.10 -14.76
CA TYR A 233 -10.42 1.50 -14.61
C TYR A 233 -10.16 1.08 -13.16
N GLU A 234 -10.40 1.94 -12.17
CA GLU A 234 -10.24 1.58 -10.75
C GLU A 234 -11.20 0.50 -10.28
N GLU A 235 -12.41 0.47 -10.83
CA GLU A 235 -13.38 -0.58 -10.61
C GLU A 235 -12.86 -1.93 -11.13
N SER A 236 -12.25 -1.96 -12.32
CA SER A 236 -11.62 -3.16 -12.87
C SER A 236 -10.44 -3.67 -12.04
N LEU A 237 -9.81 -2.79 -11.26
CA LEU A 237 -8.74 -3.13 -10.30
C LEU A 237 -9.27 -3.57 -8.94
N GLY A 238 -10.58 -3.44 -8.69
CA GLY A 238 -11.20 -3.70 -7.39
C GLY A 238 -10.84 -2.68 -6.32
N LEU A 239 -10.47 -1.45 -6.72
CA LEU A 239 -10.14 -0.36 -5.79
C LEU A 239 -11.38 0.39 -5.31
N THR A 240 -12.36 0.58 -6.20
CA THR A 240 -13.62 1.28 -5.90
C THR A 240 -14.83 0.36 -6.06
N ALA A 241 -16.01 0.90 -5.80
CA ALA A 241 -17.25 0.13 -5.80
C ALA A 241 -17.66 -0.38 -7.19
N PRO A 242 -18.12 -1.63 -7.30
CA PRO A 242 -18.57 -2.24 -8.54
C PRO A 242 -19.99 -1.78 -8.91
N VAL A 243 -20.10 -0.65 -9.59
CA VAL A 243 -21.37 -0.02 -10.03
C VAL A 243 -21.68 -0.27 -11.51
N ASN A 244 -20.69 -0.64 -12.31
CA ASN A 244 -20.81 -1.02 -13.71
C ASN A 244 -20.80 -2.55 -13.87
N PRO A 245 -21.17 -3.08 -15.06
CA PRO A 245 -20.97 -4.50 -15.36
C PRO A 245 -19.49 -4.89 -15.19
N PRO A 246 -19.19 -6.03 -14.55
CA PRO A 246 -17.82 -6.43 -14.29
C PRO A 246 -17.07 -6.64 -15.60
N GLN A 247 -15.87 -6.06 -15.67
CA GLN A 247 -14.92 -6.21 -16.78
C GLN A 247 -13.55 -6.57 -16.21
N SER A 248 -12.80 -7.40 -16.94
CA SER A 248 -11.40 -7.59 -16.59
C SER A 248 -10.62 -6.31 -16.87
N THR A 249 -9.53 -6.06 -16.14
CA THR A 249 -8.68 -4.90 -16.40
C THR A 249 -8.18 -4.87 -17.84
N LEU A 250 -7.87 -6.03 -18.43
CA LEU A 250 -7.48 -6.11 -19.85
C LEU A 250 -8.61 -5.69 -20.80
N ASP A 251 -9.85 -6.13 -20.55
CA ASP A 251 -11.01 -5.69 -21.36
C ASP A 251 -11.26 -4.19 -21.21
N THR A 252 -11.09 -3.64 -20.00
CA THR A 252 -11.18 -2.20 -19.75
C THR A 252 -10.13 -1.43 -20.56
N LEU A 253 -8.87 -1.87 -20.56
CA LEU A 253 -7.81 -1.27 -21.38
C LEU A 253 -8.12 -1.37 -22.88
N ARG A 254 -8.55 -2.54 -23.36
CA ARG A 254 -8.93 -2.76 -24.77
C ARG A 254 -10.07 -1.84 -25.22
N GLY A 255 -10.94 -1.43 -24.30
CA GLY A 255 -12.07 -0.53 -24.56
C GLY A 255 -11.72 0.97 -24.55
N MET A 256 -10.54 1.36 -24.07
CA MET A 256 -10.11 2.76 -24.04
C MET A 256 -9.93 3.32 -25.45
N ARG A 257 -10.15 4.63 -25.59
CA ARG A 257 -10.08 5.33 -26.88
C ARG A 257 -8.97 6.34 -26.92
N GLN A 258 -8.36 6.55 -28.09
CA GLN A 258 -7.55 7.73 -28.32
C GLN A 258 -8.44 8.92 -28.67
N HIS A 259 -8.10 10.11 -28.16
CA HIS A 259 -8.69 11.38 -28.60
C HIS A 259 -7.70 12.30 -29.32
N ARG A 260 -6.43 11.91 -29.32
CA ARG A 260 -5.34 12.62 -30.00
C ARG A 260 -4.20 11.66 -30.38
N PRO A 261 -3.34 12.02 -31.35
CA PRO A 261 -2.14 11.27 -31.62
C PRO A 261 -1.19 11.23 -30.41
N ALA A 262 -0.52 10.08 -30.22
CA ALA A 262 0.52 9.90 -29.21
C ALA A 262 1.72 10.84 -29.44
N GLY A 263 2.39 11.20 -28.36
CA GLY A 263 3.58 12.07 -28.36
C GLY A 263 3.28 13.57 -28.55
N GLU A 264 2.04 13.97 -28.86
CA GLU A 264 1.71 15.37 -29.10
C GLU A 264 1.57 16.21 -27.83
N LYS A 265 1.08 15.61 -26.73
CA LYS A 265 0.74 16.34 -25.51
C LYS A 265 0.84 15.44 -24.28
N TYR A 266 1.34 16.02 -23.19
CA TYR A 266 1.28 15.42 -21.85
C TYR A 266 -0.15 15.45 -21.28
N GLU A 267 -0.65 14.29 -20.88
CA GLU A 267 -1.94 14.07 -20.23
C GLU A 267 -1.76 12.97 -19.17
N TYR A 268 -2.13 13.27 -17.93
CA TYR A 268 -1.86 12.37 -16.81
C TYR A 268 -2.90 11.23 -16.77
N VAL A 269 -2.47 10.03 -17.16
CA VAL A 269 -3.32 8.84 -17.35
C VAL A 269 -2.76 7.67 -16.55
N SER A 270 -3.42 7.27 -15.46
CA SER A 270 -2.94 6.17 -14.62
C SER A 270 -2.88 4.82 -15.35
N ALA A 271 -3.72 4.60 -16.36
CA ALA A 271 -3.70 3.41 -17.21
C ALA A 271 -2.36 3.23 -17.96
N ASP A 272 -1.67 4.32 -18.33
CA ASP A 272 -0.37 4.26 -19.01
C ASP A 272 0.68 3.53 -18.14
N THR A 273 0.66 3.77 -16.82
CA THR A 273 1.58 3.08 -15.90
C THR A 273 1.24 1.59 -15.78
N PHE A 274 -0.04 1.22 -15.82
CA PHE A 274 -0.44 -0.18 -15.75
C PHE A 274 -0.03 -0.94 -17.01
N VAL A 275 -0.22 -0.34 -18.19
CA VAL A 275 0.29 -0.86 -19.46
C VAL A 275 1.81 -1.04 -19.39
N THR A 276 2.54 -0.06 -18.84
CA THR A 276 3.98 -0.19 -18.60
C THR A 276 4.31 -1.37 -17.68
N GLY A 277 3.53 -1.57 -16.62
CA GLY A 277 3.64 -2.72 -15.71
C GLY A 277 3.48 -4.05 -16.45
N LEU A 278 2.45 -4.19 -17.29
CA LEU A 278 2.22 -5.39 -18.09
C LEU A 278 3.40 -5.68 -19.05
N VAL A 279 4.02 -4.66 -19.63
CA VAL A 279 5.24 -4.86 -20.45
C VAL A 279 6.37 -5.46 -19.62
N ILE A 280 6.60 -4.93 -18.41
CA ILE A 280 7.61 -5.48 -17.48
C ILE A 280 7.28 -6.94 -17.13
N GLU A 281 6.01 -7.27 -16.89
CA GLU A 281 5.61 -8.65 -16.63
C GLU A 281 5.87 -9.57 -17.82
N THR A 282 5.51 -9.15 -19.04
CA THR A 282 5.78 -9.93 -20.26
C THR A 282 7.26 -10.22 -20.44
N ILE A 283 8.12 -9.21 -20.24
CA ILE A 283 9.56 -9.35 -20.41
C ILE A 283 10.18 -10.25 -19.33
N THR A 284 9.75 -10.09 -18.08
CA THR A 284 10.39 -10.75 -16.94
C THR A 284 9.75 -12.09 -16.57
N GLY A 285 8.51 -12.36 -16.99
CA GLY A 285 7.71 -13.49 -16.56
C GLY A 285 7.34 -13.45 -15.07
N ARG A 286 7.37 -12.27 -14.44
CA ARG A 286 7.14 -12.09 -13.00
C ARG A 286 6.02 -11.07 -12.76
N PRO A 287 5.08 -11.33 -11.83
CA PRO A 287 3.96 -10.44 -11.61
C PRO A 287 4.37 -9.17 -10.85
N LEU A 288 3.82 -8.04 -11.29
CA LEU A 288 3.70 -6.77 -10.58
C LEU A 288 2.26 -6.56 -10.11
N TRP A 289 1.30 -7.06 -10.88
CA TRP A 289 -0.11 -7.11 -10.58
C TRP A 289 -0.58 -8.57 -10.50
N LEU A 290 -1.55 -8.82 -9.62
CA LEU A 290 -2.25 -10.09 -9.52
C LEU A 290 -3.74 -9.76 -9.52
N PRO A 291 -4.56 -10.40 -10.37
CA PRO A 291 -5.99 -10.15 -10.38
C PRO A 291 -6.59 -10.47 -9.01
N PRO A 292 -7.66 -9.76 -8.60
CA PRO A 292 -8.48 -10.17 -7.47
C PRO A 292 -8.95 -11.62 -7.66
N LEU A 293 -8.90 -12.42 -6.59
CA LEU A 293 -9.35 -13.82 -6.59
C LEU A 293 -10.87 -13.96 -6.69
#